data_AF-A0A1B8NWG6-F1
#
_entry.id   AF-A0A1B8NWG6-F1
#
_cell.length_a   1.000
_cell.length_b   1.000
_cell.length_c   1.000
_cell.angle_alpha   90.00
_cell.angle_beta   90.00
_cell.angle_gamma   90.00
#
_symmetry.space_group_name_H-M   'P 1'
#
loop_
_entity.id
_entity.type
_entity.pdbx_description
1 polymer ?
#
loop_
_entity_poly.entity_id
_entity_poly.type
_entity_poly.pdbx_seq_one_letter_code
_entity_poly.pdbx_strand_id
1 'polypeptide(L)'
;MADKKTTPMPPPASIRLVAVIVSFNRCEHLKQGIAAVLDEPVAGLVVVDNGSTDGSREWLASLDEPRLEVVTPNATWEEPEVSNLVSR
;
A
#
# COMPACT_ATOMS: atom_id res chain seq x y z
N MET A 1 2.57 35.29 41.11
CA MET A 1 2.94 34.94 39.73
C MET A 1 2.94 33.43 39.63
N ALA A 2 2.12 32.82 38.78
CA ALA A 2 2.06 31.36 38.61
C ALA A 2 2.53 30.99 37.21
N ASP A 3 3.56 30.16 37.14
CA ASP A 3 4.15 29.63 35.91
C ASP A 3 3.11 28.80 35.13
N LYS A 4 2.77 29.26 33.93
CA LYS A 4 2.05 28.44 32.95
C LYS A 4 3.02 27.35 32.47
N LYS A 5 2.87 26.12 32.97
CA LYS A 5 3.45 24.93 32.33
C LYS A 5 2.84 24.79 30.93
N THR A 6 3.57 25.19 29.91
CA THR A 6 3.24 24.88 28.52
C THR A 6 3.59 23.42 28.27
N THR A 7 2.58 22.55 28.22
CA THR A 7 2.76 21.18 27.74
C THR A 7 3.12 21.25 26.25
N PRO A 8 4.23 20.65 25.79
CA PRO A 8 4.53 20.62 24.37
C PRO A 8 3.42 19.85 23.64
N MET A 9 2.90 20.43 22.55
CA MET A 9 1.97 19.72 21.67
C MET A 9 2.65 18.44 21.15
N PRO A 10 1.94 17.31 21.09
CA PRO A 10 2.47 16.14 20.41
C PRO A 10 2.84 16.53 18.96
N PRO A 11 3.96 16.03 18.42
CA PRO A 11 4.29 16.26 17.02
C PRO A 11 3.10 15.84 16.14
N PRO A 12 2.82 16.56 15.04
CA PRO A 12 1.73 16.18 14.16
C PRO A 12 1.91 14.72 13.76
N ALA A 13 0.86 13.92 13.96
CA ALA A 13 0.88 12.52 13.53
C ALA A 13 1.22 12.47 12.03
N SER A 14 2.32 11.82 11.68
CA SER A 14 2.73 11.68 10.29
C SER A 14 1.61 11.00 9.50
N ILE A 15 1.08 11.69 8.50
CA ILE A 15 0.05 11.14 7.62
C ILE A 15 0.66 9.95 6.87
N ARG A 16 0.03 8.77 6.96
CA ARG A 16 0.40 7.60 6.17
C ARG A 16 -0.55 7.50 4.98
N LEU A 17 -0.02 7.73 3.79
CA LEU A 17 -0.77 7.64 2.53
C LEU A 17 -0.41 6.34 1.81
N VAL A 18 -1.41 5.58 1.36
CA VAL A 18 -1.21 4.41 0.50
C VAL A 18 -1.90 4.68 -0.84
N ALA A 19 -1.17 4.46 -1.93
CA ALA A 19 -1.70 4.55 -3.28
C ALA A 19 -2.22 3.20 -3.76
N VAL A 20 -3.31 3.20 -4.53
CA VAL A 20 -3.85 1.98 -5.14
C VAL A 20 -3.94 2.17 -6.65
N ILE A 21 -3.30 1.30 -7.41
CA ILE A 21 -3.34 1.28 -8.87
C ILE A 21 -4.05 -0.01 -9.30
N VAL A 22 -5.15 0.12 -10.02
CA VAL A 22 -5.80 -1.01 -10.68
C VAL A 22 -5.38 -1.02 -12.14
N SER A 23 -4.92 -2.17 -12.66
CA SER A 23 -4.40 -2.28 -14.03
C SER A 23 -4.90 -3.53 -14.75
N PHE A 24 -5.03 -3.45 -16.06
CA PHE A 24 -5.32 -4.56 -16.97
C PHE A 24 -4.66 -4.32 -18.32
N ASN A 25 -3.71 -5.17 -18.72
CA ASN A 25 -3.07 -5.16 -20.04
C ASN A 25 -2.48 -3.79 -20.45
N ARG A 26 -1.77 -3.15 -19.51
CA ARG A 26 -1.16 -1.82 -19.68
C ARG A 26 0.27 -1.78 -19.14
N CYS A 27 1.05 -2.85 -19.32
CA CYS A 27 2.38 -3.02 -18.72
C CYS A 27 3.22 -1.74 -18.75
N GLU A 28 3.47 -1.13 -19.92
CA GLU A 28 4.29 0.08 -20.02
C GLU A 28 3.75 1.29 -19.23
N HIS A 29 2.43 1.51 -19.22
CA HIS A 29 1.83 2.60 -18.43
C HIS A 29 1.86 2.28 -16.94
N LEU A 30 1.72 1.00 -16.57
CA LEU A 30 1.85 0.55 -15.20
C LEU A 30 3.27 0.81 -14.67
N LYS A 31 4.32 0.55 -15.46
CA LYS A 31 5.71 0.88 -15.08
C LYS A 31 5.87 2.36 -14.77
N GLN A 32 5.36 3.22 -15.65
CA GLN A 32 5.41 4.67 -15.49
C GLN A 32 4.64 5.14 -14.24
N GLY A 33 3.43 4.61 -14.04
CA GLY A 33 2.59 4.96 -12.89
C GLY A 33 3.21 4.53 -11.56
N ILE A 34 3.75 3.31 -11.50
CA ILE A 34 4.45 2.80 -10.30
C ILE A 34 5.67 3.66 -10.00
N ALA A 35 6.49 3.98 -11.00
CA ALA A 35 7.66 4.83 -10.82
C ALA A 35 7.29 6.22 -10.27
N ALA A 36 6.25 6.85 -10.84
CA ALA A 36 5.78 8.16 -10.39
C ALA A 36 5.24 8.12 -8.95
N VAL A 37 4.50 7.08 -8.58
CA VAL A 37 3.95 6.95 -7.23
C VAL A 37 5.04 6.66 -6.18
N LEU A 38 6.04 5.86 -6.53
CA LEU A 38 7.12 5.51 -5.60
C LEU A 38 8.10 6.68 -5.33
N ASP A 39 8.10 7.70 -6.20
CA ASP A 39 8.83 8.97 -6.03
C ASP A 39 8.13 9.91 -5.04
N GLU A 40 6.83 9.72 -4.82
CA GLU A 40 6.05 10.46 -3.82
C GLU A 40 6.24 9.87 -2.40
N PRO A 41 5.98 10.66 -1.33
CA PRO A 41 6.14 10.20 0.06
C PRO A 41 4.98 9.30 0.52
N VAL A 42 4.65 8.28 -0.27
CA VAL A 42 3.68 7.25 0.08
C VAL A 42 4.28 6.24 1.05
N ALA A 43 3.47 5.83 2.03
CA ALA A 43 3.79 4.76 2.96
C ALA A 43 3.66 3.37 2.32
N GLY A 44 2.97 3.25 1.18
CA GLY A 44 2.76 2.00 0.47
C GLY A 44 2.09 2.19 -0.89
N LEU A 45 2.17 1.15 -1.72
CA LEU A 45 1.53 1.06 -3.03
C LEU A 45 0.92 -0.33 -3.18
N VAL A 46 -0.37 -0.39 -3.48
CA VAL A 46 -1.07 -1.62 -3.83
C VAL A 46 -1.37 -1.62 -5.31
N VAL A 47 -0.94 -2.66 -6.03
CA VAL A 47 -1.30 -2.89 -7.42
C VAL A 47 -2.31 -4.02 -7.50
N VAL A 48 -3.51 -3.72 -7.97
CA VAL A 48 -4.54 -4.72 -8.27
C VAL A 48 -4.40 -5.09 -9.75
N ASP A 49 -3.78 -6.22 -10.03
CA ASP A 49 -3.72 -6.78 -11.38
C ASP A 49 -5.05 -7.47 -11.70
N ASN A 50 -5.90 -6.84 -12.51
CA ASN A 50 -7.23 -7.35 -12.85
C ASN A 50 -7.19 -8.39 -13.98
N GLY A 51 -6.29 -9.36 -13.89
CA GLY A 51 -6.25 -10.46 -14.85
C GLY A 51 -5.32 -10.25 -16.05
N SER A 52 -4.26 -9.45 -15.95
CA SER A 52 -3.40 -9.16 -17.11
C SER A 52 -2.74 -10.41 -17.72
N THR A 53 -2.51 -10.35 -19.03
CA THR A 53 -1.90 -11.39 -19.86
C THR A 53 -0.79 -10.83 -20.76
N ASP A 54 -0.35 -9.60 -20.51
CA ASP A 54 0.58 -8.83 -21.35
C ASP A 54 2.02 -8.79 -20.80
N GLY A 55 2.36 -9.66 -19.85
CA GLY A 55 3.65 -9.64 -19.16
C GLY A 55 3.68 -8.75 -17.91
N SER A 56 2.59 -8.06 -17.56
CA SER A 56 2.54 -7.18 -16.38
C SER A 56 2.81 -7.94 -15.08
N ARG A 57 2.32 -9.18 -14.93
CA ARG A 57 2.52 -9.97 -13.70
C ARG A 57 3.97 -10.39 -13.51
N GLU A 58 4.57 -10.91 -14.57
CA GLU A 58 5.96 -11.38 -14.57
C GLU A 58 6.89 -10.21 -14.27
N TRP A 59 6.57 -9.04 -14.83
CA TRP A 59 7.30 -7.82 -14.53
C TRP A 59 7.08 -7.35 -13.08
N LEU A 60 5.85 -7.31 -12.57
CA LEU A 60 5.55 -6.96 -11.17
C LEU A 60 6.28 -7.88 -10.18
N ALA A 61 6.29 -9.19 -10.44
CA ALA A 61 6.96 -10.19 -9.60
C ALA A 61 8.49 -10.09 -9.64
N SER A 62 9.06 -9.37 -10.62
CA SER A 62 10.50 -9.12 -10.71
C SER A 62 10.96 -7.93 -9.86
N LEU A 63 10.04 -7.13 -9.33
CA LEU A 63 10.36 -5.95 -8.53
C LEU A 63 10.66 -6.33 -7.08
N ASP A 64 11.77 -5.80 -6.55
CA ASP A 64 12.12 -5.86 -5.13
C ASP A 64 11.85 -4.48 -4.50
N GLU A 65 10.55 -4.16 -4.30
CA GLU A 65 10.12 -2.91 -3.68
C GLU A 65 9.32 -3.22 -2.40
N PRO A 66 9.89 -2.97 -1.20
CA PRO A 66 9.25 -3.27 0.08
C PRO A 66 7.90 -2.57 0.30
N ARG A 67 7.63 -1.45 -0.40
CA ARG A 67 6.36 -0.71 -0.30
C ARG A 67 5.28 -1.25 -1.23
N LEU A 68 5.59 -2.18 -2.13
CA LEU A 68 4.69 -2.68 -3.16
C LEU A 68 4.00 -3.97 -2.71
N GLU A 69 2.68 -3.98 -2.75
CA GLU A 69 1.84 -5.17 -2.61
C GLU A 69 1.06 -5.41 -3.89
N VAL A 70 1.02 -6.66 -4.37
CA VAL A 70 0.31 -7.04 -5.60
C VAL A 70 -0.85 -7.96 -5.28
N VAL A 71 -2.06 -7.54 -5.64
CA VAL A 71 -3.30 -8.32 -5.48
C VAL A 71 -3.72 -8.84 -6.85
N THR A 72 -3.98 -10.14 -6.93
CA THR A 72 -4.50 -10.80 -8.13
C THR A 72 -5.88 -11.41 -7.87
N PRO A 73 -6.72 -11.64 -8.90
CA PRO A 73 -8.09 -12.13 -8.74
C PRO A 73 -8.21 -13.47 -7.99
N ASN A 74 -7.14 -14.27 -8.00
CA ASN A 74 -7.07 -15.56 -7.31
C ASN A 74 -6.28 -15.47 -6.01
N ALA A 75 -6.01 -14.26 -5.49
CA ALA A 75 -5.44 -14.10 -4.17
C ALA A 75 -6.40 -14.73 -3.15
N THR A 76 -5.98 -15.83 -2.56
CA THR A 76 -6.71 -16.47 -1.47
C THR A 76 -6.61 -15.56 -0.25
N TRP A 77 -7.73 -15.02 0.21
CA TRP A 77 -7.79 -14.36 1.50
C TRP A 77 -7.68 -15.43 2.59
N GLU A 78 -6.53 -15.55 3.23
CA GLU A 78 -6.46 -16.30 4.48
C GLU A 78 -7.08 -15.44 5.58
N GLU A 79 -8.15 -15.92 6.19
CA GLU A 79 -8.79 -15.26 7.33
C GLU A 79 -7.76 -15.21 8.47
N PRO A 80 -7.36 -14.02 8.96
CA PRO A 80 -6.52 -13.97 10.14
C PRO A 80 -7.29 -14.65 11.28
N GLU A 81 -6.66 -15.59 11.99
CA GLU A 81 -7.26 -16.22 13.17
C GLU A 81 -7.62 -15.13 14.20
N VAL A 82 -8.85 -14.62 14.15
CA VAL A 82 -9.41 -13.73 15.17
C VAL A 82 -9.90 -14.56 16.36
N SER A 83 -9.01 -15.41 16.89
CA SER A 83 -9.21 -16.09 18.15
C SER A 83 -8.90 -15.13 19.30
N ASN A 84 -9.83 -14.22 19.63
CA ASN A 84 -10.09 -13.71 21.00
C ASN A 84 -11.04 -12.48 21.05
N LEU A 85 -12.16 -12.47 20.32
CA LEU A 85 -13.18 -11.44 20.56
C LEU A 85 -14.62 -11.95 20.48
N VAL A 86 -14.94 -13.04 21.18
CA VAL A 86 -16.29 -13.23 21.73
C VAL A 86 -16.17 -13.94 23.09
N SER A 87 -16.01 -13.14 24.13
CA SER A 87 -16.38 -13.53 25.50
C SER A 87 -17.23 -12.40 26.06
N ARG A 88 -18.51 -12.35 25.65
CA ARG A 88 -19.60 -11.67 26.35
C ARG A 88 -20.92 -12.36 26.04
#